data_AF-A0A0C1FCF8-F1
#
_entry.id   AF-A0A0C1FCF8-F1
#
_cell.length_a   1.000
_cell.length_b   1.000
_cell.length_c   1.000
_cell.angle_alpha   90.00
_cell.angle_beta   90.00
_cell.angle_gamma   90.00
#
_symmetry.space_group_name_H-M   'P 1'
#
loop_
_entity.id
_entity.type
_entity.pdbx_description
1 polymer ?
#
loop_
_entity_poly.entity_id
_entity_poly.type
_entity_poly.pdbx_seq_one_letter_code
_entity_poly.pdbx_strand_id
1 'polypeptide(L)' 'MKELLFTNWHIMRLVRLAFALFLFAQAYILQEWMFIAFGLFFFIQVLFNLGCSSNGCTISNNKYSKNE' A
#
# COMPACT_ATOMS: atom_id res chain seq x y z
N MET A 1 14.04 -16.61 6.28
CA MET A 1 13.24 -15.37 6.39
C MET A 1 13.74 -14.31 5.41
N LYS A 2 13.80 -14.61 4.11
CA LYS A 2 14.27 -13.70 3.05
C LYS A 2 13.23 -13.64 1.93
N GLU A 3 12.59 -14.79 1.71
CA GLU A 3 11.44 -15.00 0.84
C GLU A 3 10.24 -14.08 1.15
N LEU A 4 9.95 -13.73 2.41
CA LEU A 4 8.80 -12.84 2.72
C LEU A 4 9.02 -11.38 2.32
N LEU A 5 10.27 -10.96 2.11
CA LEU A 5 10.58 -9.60 1.63
C LEU A 5 10.41 -9.48 0.12
N PHE A 6 10.46 -10.60 -0.62
CA PHE A 6 10.41 -10.65 -2.08
C PHE A 6 9.20 -11.41 -2.66
N THR A 7 8.51 -12.23 -1.86
CA THR A 7 7.30 -12.95 -2.24
C THR A 7 6.10 -12.28 -1.55
N ASN A 8 5.13 -11.81 -2.35
CA ASN A 8 4.05 -10.88 -1.98
C ASN A 8 4.45 -9.40 -1.90
N TRP A 9 5.39 -8.95 -2.73
CA TRP A 9 5.48 -7.52 -3.04
C TRP A 9 4.26 -7.11 -3.87
N HIS A 10 3.16 -6.78 -3.20
CA HIS A 10 1.97 -6.26 -3.85
C HIS A 10 2.38 -5.04 -4.66
N ILE A 11 2.29 -5.12 -5.98
CA ILE A 11 2.55 -4.01 -6.91
C ILE A 11 1.84 -2.72 -6.44
N MET A 12 0.68 -2.86 -5.81
CA MET A 12 -0.06 -1.77 -5.18
C MET A 12 0.76 -0.95 -4.16
N ARG A 13 1.65 -1.58 -3.39
CA ARG A 13 2.50 -0.93 -2.39
C ARG A 13 3.60 -0.09 -3.03
N LEU A 14 4.20 -0.62 -4.10
CA LEU A 14 5.16 0.10 -4.94
C LEU A 14 4.52 1.29 -5.63
N VAL A 15 3.34 1.11 -6.22
CA VAL A 15 2.62 2.18 -6.92
C VAL A 15 2.29 3.31 -5.95
N ARG A 16 1.84 3.01 -4.72
CA ARG A 16 1.62 4.04 -3.69
C ARG A 16 2.91 4.75 -3.29
N LEU A 17 4.02 4.02 -3.14
CA LEU A 17 5.33 4.62 -2.82
C LEU A 17 5.80 5.56 -3.95
N ALA A 18 5.71 5.11 -5.20
CA ALA A 18 6.08 5.91 -6.37
C ALA A 18 5.23 7.19 -6.46
N PHE A 19 3.93 7.10 -6.16
CA PHE A 19 3.05 8.25 -6.14
C PHE A 19 3.39 9.23 -5.01
N ALA A 20 3.72 8.73 -3.81
CA ALA A 20 4.17 9.59 -2.71
C ALA A 20 5.47 10.34 -3.07
N LEU A 21 6.45 9.66 -3.67
CA LEU A 21 7.69 10.27 -4.13
C LEU A 21 7.46 11.31 -5.24
N PHE A 22 6.55 11.02 -6.18
CA PHE A 22 6.15 11.98 -7.21
C PHE A 22 5.55 13.25 -6.60
N LEU A 23 4.65 13.12 -5.62
CA LEU A 23 4.07 14.28 -4.92
C LEU A 23 5.13 15.10 -4.19
N PHE A 24 6.13 14.45 -3.55
CA PHE A 24 7.23 15.18 -2.93
C PHE A 24 8.13 15.90 -3.95
N ALA A 25 8.38 15.29 -5.11
CA ALA A 25 9.12 15.95 -6.19
C ALA A 25 8.36 17.20 -6.69
N GLN A 26 7.04 17.08 -6.90
CA GLN A 26 6.20 18.21 -7.28
C GLN A 26 6.14 19.27 -6.17
N ALA A 27 6.11 18.87 -4.90
CA ALA A 27 6.18 19.79 -3.77
C ALA A 27 7.48 20.60 -3.77
N TYR A 28 8.60 19.98 -4.15
CA TYR A 28 9.89 20.67 -4.24
C TYR A 28 9.91 21.68 -5.40
N ILE A 29 9.36 21.32 -6.56
CA ILE A 29 9.36 22.18 -7.76
C ILE A 29 8.37 23.35 -7.61
N LEU A 30 7.14 23.07 -7.17
CA LEU A 30 6.09 24.10 -7.03
C LEU A 30 6.18 24.86 -5.70
N GLN A 31 6.92 24.35 -4.71
CA GLN A 31 6.99 24.88 -3.34
C GLN A 31 5.63 25.00 -2.62
N GLU A 32 4.65 24.21 -3.04
CA GLU A 32 3.31 24.20 -2.47
C GLU A 32 3.21 23.17 -1.33
N TRP A 33 2.85 23.66 -0.14
CA TRP A 33 2.78 22.86 1.09
C TRP A 33 1.74 21.73 1.03
N MET A 34 0.69 21.92 0.23
CA MET A 34 -0.39 20.95 0.06
C MET A 34 0.12 19.60 -0.47
N PHE A 35 1.09 19.60 -1.39
CA PHE A 35 1.65 18.36 -1.92
C PHE A 35 2.47 17.58 -0.89
N ILE A 36 3.11 18.28 0.05
CA ILE A 36 3.80 17.64 1.17
C ILE A 36 2.80 16.89 2.04
N ALA A 37 1.67 17.52 2.40
CA ALA A 37 0.64 16.88 3.22
C ALA A 37 0.07 15.61 2.57
N PHE A 38 -0.26 15.66 1.27
CA PHE A 38 -0.72 14.49 0.53
C PHE A 38 0.37 13.41 0.37
N GLY A 39 1.61 13.81 0.07
CA GLY A 39 2.75 12.89 -0.02
C GLY A 39 2.97 12.13 1.29
N LEU A 40 2.89 12.84 2.42
CA LEU A 40 3.02 12.27 3.77
C LEU A 40 1.90 11.27 4.08
N PHE A 41 0.66 11.58 3.69
CA PHE A 41 -0.48 10.67 3.84
C PHE A 41 -0.26 9.34 3.11
N PHE A 42 0.14 9.38 1.83
CA PHE A 42 0.43 8.16 1.06
C PHE A 42 1.67 7.42 1.57
N PHE A 43 2.68 8.16 2.04
CA PHE A 43 3.89 7.58 2.63
C PHE A 43 3.60 6.81 3.91
N ILE A 44 2.81 7.38 4.83
CA ILE A 44 2.33 6.72 6.05
C ILE A 44 1.54 5.45 5.69
N GLN A 45 0.66 5.49 4.69
CA GLN A 45 -0.07 4.29 4.27
C GLN A 45 0.84 3.16 3.81
N VAL A 46 1.93 3.45 3.09
CA VAL A 46 2.90 2.42 2.66
C VAL A 46 3.66 1.84 3.86
N LEU A 47 4.07 2.72 4.78
CA LEU A 47 4.88 2.38 5.94
C LEU A 47 4.11 1.50 6.93
N PHE A 48 2.88 1.90 7.26
CA PHE A 48 2.00 1.17 8.17
C PHE A 48 1.10 0.14 7.45
N ASN A 49 1.24 -0.01 6.13
CA ASN A 49 0.36 -0.82 5.28
C ASN A 49 -1.13 -0.55 5.55
N LEU A 50 -1.48 0.73 5.81
CA LEU A 50 -2.85 1.17 6.08
C LEU A 50 -3.63 1.17 4.77
N GLY A 51 -4.08 -0.01 4.39
CA GLY A 51 -5.00 -0.26 3.30
C GLY A 51 -5.72 -1.56 3.64
N CYS A 52 -7.05 -1.50 3.71
CA CYS A 52 -7.94 -2.64 3.95
C CYS A 52 -7.31 -3.74 4.87
N SER A 53 -7.09 -3.38 6.15
CA SER A 53 -6.77 -4.20 7.35
C SER A 53 -5.91 -5.47 7.22
N SER A 54 -5.11 -5.75 8.24
CA SER A 54 -4.27 -6.96 8.40
C SER A 54 -5.03 -8.31 8.39
N ASN A 55 -6.34 -8.31 8.14
CA ASN A 55 -7.18 -9.47 7.80
C ASN A 55 -7.92 -9.15 6.48
N GLY A 56 -7.16 -8.78 5.46
CA GLY A 56 -7.67 -8.30 4.17
C GLY A 56 -8.81 -9.20 3.70
N CYS A 57 -9.94 -8.59 3.32
CA CYS A 57 -11.20 -9.23 2.94
C CYS A 57 -10.97 -10.64 2.40
N THR A 58 -10.89 -11.59 3.33
CA THR A 58 -10.75 -13.00 3.00
C THR A 58 -12.19 -13.38 2.71
N ILE A 59 -12.47 -13.62 1.42
CA ILE A 59 -13.63 -14.41 1.06
C ILE A 59 -13.38 -15.73 1.79
N SER A 60 -14.16 -15.98 2.85
CA SER A 60 -14.07 -17.23 3.59
C SER A 60 -14.07 -18.36 2.58
N ASN A 61 -12.94 -19.05 2.46
CA ASN A 61 -12.82 -20.25 1.65
C ASN A 61 -13.51 -21.37 2.43
N ASN A 62 -14.82 -21.21 2.66
CA ASN A 62 -15.68 -22.29 3.09
C ASN A 62 -15.67 -23.28 1.93
N LYS A 63 -14.69 -24.19 1.96
CA LYS A 63 -14.79 -25.44 1.22
C LYS A 63 -16.09 -26.07 1.72
N TYR A 64 -17.15 -25.96 0.93
CA TYR A 64 -18.28 -26.84 1.06
C TYR A 64 -17.72 -28.25 0.94
N SER A 65 -17.62 -28.96 2.07
CA SER A 65 -17.41 -30.39 2.09
C SER A 65 -18.68 -30.98 1.48
N LYS A 66 -18.66 -31.18 0.16
CA LYS A 66 -19.68 -31.95 -0.52
C LYS A 66 -19.43 -33.41 -0.15
N ASN A 67 -20.02 -33.82 0.96
CA ASN A 67 -20.25 -35.22 1.27
C ASN A 67 -21.51 -35.61 0.50
N GLU A 68 -21.34 -36.08 -0.73
CA GLU A 68 -22.36 -36.87 -1.44
C GLU A 68 -21.64 -37.97 -2.23
#